data_AF-A0A938NQA1-F1
#
_entry.id   AF-A0A938NQA1-F1
#
_cell.length_a   1.000
_cell.length_b   1.000
_cell.length_c   1.000
_cell.angle_alpha   90.00
_cell.angle_beta   90.00
_cell.angle_gamma   90.00
#
_symmetry.space_group_name_H-M   'P 1'
#
loop_
_entity.id
_entity.type
_entity.pdbx_description
1 polymer ?
#
loop_
_entity_poly.entity_id
_entity_poly.type
_entity_poly.pdbx_seq_one_letter_code
_entity_poly.pdbx_strand_id
1 'polypeptide(L)'
;AAATTRRWIIACWHQPPYTKGSHDSDIEEQLIWARENLLPLLEASGVDLVLGGHSHSYERSRFIDGFYATPTLADSGTTIDNGDGQVHGDGAYGKDYGGHRGAVYAVAGSSGKLSGGPLDHPVMFRSLNQLGSMIISIDGNRLDAKFINHLGVIEDQFRIEKGPLVTLSTLIPDAAEYGPVTGKISVARSGSTTNPLNVQLEISGTAPETRYAPVTIPVTIPSGVTSQVVNIIPLPNASVQGTQTVVLSGVPNVAYRLSASTNATVSISDTPPDAPPIANWNLAQFGADGNNPNVTGNDVDLDGDGLPNLLEYALVHDPAVTNIPIAAGMVSNQWIILFRHDTTRTDVNLELQLSDDLLQSGWTPVVRTLGGAPVETLNGATLIRETGGNPGTVEVRLPSNLPKAYIRWQASPIPL
;
A
#
# COMPACT_ATOMS: atom_id res chain seq x y z
N ALA A 1 -14.42 -31.69 -12.24
CA ALA A 1 -14.91 -30.41 -12.80
C ALA A 1 -16.04 -29.92 -11.92
N ALA A 2 -16.02 -28.68 -11.43
CA ALA A 2 -17.18 -28.14 -10.73
C ALA A 2 -18.36 -28.09 -11.73
N ALA A 3 -19.44 -28.81 -11.44
CA ALA A 3 -20.58 -28.95 -12.36
C ALA A 3 -21.39 -27.65 -12.56
N THR A 4 -21.03 -26.56 -11.87
CA THR A 4 -21.77 -25.29 -11.87
C THR A 4 -20.83 -24.08 -11.87
N THR A 5 -21.22 -23.02 -12.56
CA THR A 5 -20.58 -21.70 -12.55
C THR A 5 -21.26 -20.73 -11.58
N ARG A 6 -22.27 -21.20 -10.84
CA ARG A 6 -23.01 -20.38 -9.88
C ARG A 6 -22.14 -20.07 -8.67
N ARG A 7 -22.23 -18.83 -8.17
CA ARG A 7 -21.46 -18.36 -7.02
C ARG A 7 -21.84 -19.09 -5.74
N TRP A 8 -23.12 -19.37 -5.54
CA TRP A 8 -23.65 -20.03 -4.34
C TRP A 8 -24.08 -21.45 -4.68
N ILE A 9 -23.61 -22.41 -3.89
CA ILE A 9 -23.97 -23.82 -3.98
C ILE A 9 -24.66 -24.17 -2.66
N ILE A 10 -25.99 -24.31 -2.73
CA ILE A 10 -26.81 -24.73 -1.61
C ILE A 10 -27.38 -26.10 -1.94
N ALA A 11 -27.18 -27.07 -1.06
CA ALA A 11 -27.72 -28.41 -1.19
C ALA A 11 -28.82 -28.64 -0.15
N CYS A 12 -29.86 -29.38 -0.51
CA CYS A 12 -31.00 -29.62 0.35
C CYS A 12 -31.49 -31.06 0.18
N TRP A 13 -31.74 -31.75 1.28
CA TRP A 13 -32.35 -33.07 1.31
C TRP A 13 -33.06 -33.29 2.66
N HIS A 14 -33.81 -34.37 2.81
CA HIS A 14 -34.65 -34.54 4.00
C HIS A 14 -33.87 -34.88 5.27
N GLN A 15 -32.98 -35.88 5.21
CA GLN A 15 -32.31 -36.45 6.39
C GLN A 15 -30.92 -35.85 6.62
N PRO A 16 -30.72 -35.05 7.66
CA PRO A 16 -29.50 -34.26 7.84
C PRO A 16 -28.30 -35.14 8.23
N PRO A 17 -27.09 -34.82 7.75
CA PRO A 17 -25.87 -35.56 8.09
C PRO A 17 -25.42 -35.32 9.55
N TYR A 18 -25.93 -34.28 10.20
CA TYR A 18 -25.64 -33.92 11.58
C TYR A 18 -26.96 -33.55 12.28
N THR A 19 -27.28 -34.25 13.36
CA THR A 19 -28.41 -33.97 14.27
C THR A 19 -28.28 -34.79 15.55
N LYS A 20 -28.64 -34.16 16.68
CA LYS A 20 -29.04 -34.84 17.93
C LYS A 20 -30.43 -34.34 18.39
N GLY A 21 -31.26 -33.85 17.48
CA GLY A 21 -32.68 -33.59 17.72
C GLY A 21 -33.49 -34.87 17.87
N SER A 22 -34.66 -34.96 17.25
CA SER A 22 -35.45 -36.21 17.33
C SER A 22 -34.88 -37.40 16.58
N HIS A 23 -33.80 -37.19 15.82
CA HIS A 23 -32.97 -38.21 15.19
C HIS A 23 -31.51 -38.03 15.61
N ASP A 24 -30.79 -39.15 15.63
CA ASP A 24 -29.39 -39.23 16.02
C ASP A 24 -28.54 -39.71 14.83
N SER A 25 -27.82 -38.74 14.26
CA SER A 25 -26.95 -38.95 13.10
C SER A 25 -25.70 -39.80 13.37
N ASP A 26 -25.42 -40.21 14.61
CA ASP A 26 -24.32 -41.13 14.93
C ASP A 26 -24.74 -42.59 15.01
N ILE A 27 -26.03 -42.89 14.93
CA ILE A 27 -26.56 -44.27 15.03
C ILE A 27 -27.50 -44.65 13.88
N GLU A 28 -28.10 -43.68 13.19
CA GLU A 28 -29.03 -43.95 12.08
C GLU A 28 -28.32 -44.10 10.73
N GLU A 29 -28.43 -45.29 10.13
CA GLU A 29 -27.69 -45.69 8.91
C GLU A 29 -27.77 -44.67 7.76
N GLN A 30 -28.95 -44.08 7.54
CA GLN A 30 -29.17 -43.15 6.43
C GLN A 30 -28.44 -41.80 6.63
N LEU A 31 -28.38 -41.33 7.88
CA LEU A 31 -27.72 -40.08 8.24
C LEU A 31 -26.20 -40.27 8.26
N ILE A 32 -25.73 -41.42 8.77
CA ILE A 32 -24.34 -41.86 8.67
C ILE A 32 -23.90 -41.94 7.21
N TRP A 33 -24.70 -42.57 6.35
CA TRP A 33 -24.39 -42.69 4.93
C TRP A 33 -24.26 -41.32 4.26
N ALA A 34 -25.19 -40.39 4.55
CA ALA A 34 -25.12 -39.02 4.03
C ALA A 34 -23.82 -38.32 4.47
N ARG A 35 -23.45 -38.47 5.75
CA ARG A 35 -22.20 -37.91 6.28
C ARG A 35 -20.97 -38.48 5.59
N GLU A 36 -20.88 -39.80 5.45
CA GLU A 36 -19.67 -40.49 4.99
C GLU A 36 -19.50 -40.50 3.47
N ASN A 37 -20.59 -40.42 2.70
CA ASN A 37 -20.56 -40.63 1.25
C ASN A 37 -21.01 -39.40 0.46
N LEU A 38 -21.98 -38.64 0.97
CA LEU A 38 -22.50 -37.47 0.26
C LEU A 38 -21.67 -36.21 0.55
N LEU A 39 -21.32 -35.98 1.82
CA LEU A 39 -20.58 -34.75 2.19
C LEU A 39 -19.22 -34.60 1.52
N PRO A 40 -18.38 -35.65 1.38
CA PRO A 40 -17.12 -35.52 0.66
C PRO A 40 -17.30 -34.99 -0.78
N LEU A 41 -18.36 -35.38 -1.47
CA LEU A 41 -18.65 -34.92 -2.83
C LEU A 41 -19.09 -33.45 -2.86
N LEU A 42 -19.90 -33.05 -1.89
CA LEU A 42 -20.41 -31.68 -1.79
C LEU A 42 -19.32 -30.70 -1.37
N GLU A 43 -18.52 -31.06 -0.37
CA GLU A 43 -17.39 -30.24 0.11
C GLU A 43 -16.30 -30.13 -0.95
N ALA A 44 -15.96 -31.21 -1.66
CA ALA A 44 -15.06 -31.16 -2.82
C ALA A 44 -15.58 -30.27 -3.95
N SER A 45 -16.91 -30.13 -4.06
CA SER A 45 -17.56 -29.23 -5.03
C SER A 45 -17.69 -27.79 -4.52
N GLY A 46 -17.37 -27.52 -3.26
CA GLY A 46 -17.42 -26.20 -2.65
C GLY A 46 -18.78 -25.77 -2.13
N VAL A 47 -19.63 -26.71 -1.67
CA VAL A 47 -20.94 -26.41 -1.07
C VAL A 47 -20.85 -25.37 0.04
N ASP A 48 -21.75 -24.39 0.06
CA ASP A 48 -21.75 -23.27 1.01
C ASP A 48 -22.68 -23.50 2.19
N LEU A 49 -23.86 -24.07 1.91
CA LEU A 49 -24.90 -24.33 2.89
C LEU A 49 -25.59 -25.65 2.54
N VAL A 50 -25.76 -26.49 3.54
CA VAL A 50 -26.49 -27.75 3.47
C VAL A 50 -27.72 -27.66 4.36
N LEU A 51 -28.89 -27.92 3.79
CA LEU A 51 -30.17 -27.87 4.47
C LEU A 51 -30.77 -29.26 4.64
N GLY A 52 -31.17 -29.56 5.87
CA GLY A 52 -31.87 -30.77 6.26
C GLY A 52 -33.15 -30.51 7.05
N GLY A 53 -33.95 -31.54 7.24
CA GLY A 53 -35.11 -31.55 8.13
C GLY A 53 -35.10 -32.81 8.98
N HIS A 54 -36.18 -33.59 8.91
CA HIS A 54 -36.36 -34.89 9.59
C HIS A 54 -36.39 -34.83 11.12
N SER A 55 -35.31 -34.34 11.74
CA SER A 55 -35.34 -33.88 13.13
C SER A 55 -36.22 -32.66 13.27
N HIS A 56 -37.26 -32.76 14.10
CA HIS A 56 -38.20 -31.65 14.33
C HIS A 56 -37.64 -30.65 15.36
N SER A 57 -36.42 -30.18 15.09
CA SER A 57 -35.64 -29.18 15.81
C SER A 57 -35.05 -28.18 14.81
N TYR A 58 -34.49 -27.10 15.33
CA TYR A 58 -33.53 -26.27 14.60
C TYR A 58 -32.12 -26.55 15.12
N GLU A 59 -31.19 -26.89 14.24
CA GLU A 59 -29.78 -27.08 14.59
C GLU A 59 -28.92 -26.43 13.50
N ARG A 60 -27.84 -25.76 13.88
CA ARG A 60 -26.89 -25.13 12.97
C ARG A 60 -25.48 -25.46 13.40
N SER A 61 -24.68 -25.95 12.46
CA SER A 61 -23.26 -26.20 12.67
C SER A 61 -22.45 -24.91 12.80
N ARG A 62 -21.25 -25.04 13.35
CA ARG A 62 -20.14 -24.11 13.09
C ARG A 62 -19.79 -24.10 11.60
N PHE A 63 -18.85 -23.25 11.19
CA PHE A 63 -18.34 -23.31 9.82
C PHE A 63 -17.26 -24.39 9.72
N ILE A 64 -17.56 -25.48 9.02
CA ILE A 64 -16.81 -26.73 9.11
C ILE A 64 -16.51 -27.34 7.74
N ASP A 65 -15.50 -28.22 7.68
CA ASP A 65 -15.13 -29.05 6.53
C ASP A 65 -14.54 -30.38 7.02
N GLY A 66 -14.96 -31.52 6.45
CA GLY A 66 -14.31 -32.81 6.69
C GLY A 66 -14.80 -33.62 7.90
N PHE A 67 -15.91 -33.25 8.55
CA PHE A 67 -16.48 -34.02 9.68
C PHE A 67 -17.21 -35.30 9.23
N TYR A 68 -16.50 -36.28 8.68
CA TYR A 68 -17.12 -37.48 8.12
C TYR A 68 -17.25 -38.66 9.10
N ALA A 69 -16.44 -38.68 10.16
CA ALA A 69 -16.35 -39.84 11.06
C ALA A 69 -17.63 -40.05 11.89
N THR A 70 -17.92 -41.33 12.17
CA THR A 70 -19.03 -41.78 13.00
C THR A 70 -18.51 -42.72 14.12
N PRO A 71 -18.86 -42.52 15.40
CA PRO A 71 -19.61 -41.38 15.93
C PRO A 71 -18.84 -40.07 15.72
N THR A 72 -19.54 -38.94 15.68
CA THR A 72 -18.90 -37.64 15.54
C THR A 72 -18.01 -37.38 16.76
N LEU A 73 -16.70 -37.26 16.54
CA LEU A 73 -15.72 -37.03 17.60
C LEU A 73 -15.42 -35.54 17.80
N ALA A 74 -14.68 -35.23 18.87
CA ALA A 74 -14.16 -33.90 19.11
C ALA A 74 -13.28 -33.41 17.94
N ASP A 75 -13.35 -32.11 17.68
CA ASP A 75 -12.70 -31.44 16.55
C ASP A 75 -11.21 -31.78 16.43
N SER A 76 -10.81 -32.25 15.25
CA SER A 76 -9.42 -32.61 14.90
C SER A 76 -8.78 -31.66 13.88
N GLY A 77 -9.32 -30.43 13.78
CA GLY A 77 -8.89 -29.42 12.79
C GLY A 77 -9.86 -29.30 11.60
N THR A 78 -11.08 -29.80 11.76
CA THR A 78 -12.16 -29.79 10.76
C THR A 78 -13.10 -28.59 10.95
N THR A 79 -13.01 -27.89 12.07
CA THR A 79 -13.66 -26.57 12.21
C THR A 79 -12.79 -25.48 11.59
N ILE A 80 -13.34 -24.78 10.60
CA ILE A 80 -12.68 -23.64 9.95
C ILE A 80 -12.92 -22.36 10.74
N ASP A 81 -14.15 -22.17 11.21
CA ASP A 81 -14.51 -21.05 12.07
C ASP A 81 -15.41 -21.53 13.21
N ASN A 82 -14.93 -21.36 14.44
CA ASN A 82 -15.62 -21.73 15.67
C ASN A 82 -16.65 -20.68 16.13
N GLY A 83 -16.67 -19.53 15.45
CA GLY A 83 -17.50 -18.39 15.78
C GLY A 83 -18.98 -18.53 15.46
N ASP A 84 -19.73 -17.49 15.81
CA ASP A 84 -21.17 -17.39 15.66
C ASP A 84 -21.62 -17.01 14.24
N GLY A 85 -20.71 -16.45 13.44
CA GLY A 85 -20.97 -16.05 12.07
C GLY A 85 -21.77 -14.75 11.97
N GLN A 86 -21.90 -13.99 13.06
CA GLN A 86 -22.64 -12.75 13.12
C GLN A 86 -21.72 -11.54 12.96
N VAL A 87 -22.09 -10.60 12.08
CA VAL A 87 -21.32 -9.37 11.82
C VAL A 87 -21.09 -8.51 13.07
N HIS A 88 -22.06 -8.51 13.99
CA HIS A 88 -21.97 -7.78 15.26
C HIS A 88 -21.55 -8.68 16.44
N GLY A 89 -21.25 -9.96 16.16
CA GLY A 89 -20.64 -10.93 17.07
C GLY A 89 -19.14 -11.03 16.80
N ASP A 90 -18.68 -12.19 16.35
CA ASP A 90 -17.26 -12.41 16.00
C ASP A 90 -16.90 -12.19 14.53
N GLY A 91 -17.90 -11.86 13.70
CA GLY A 91 -17.74 -11.59 12.27
C GLY A 91 -18.50 -12.58 11.41
N ALA A 92 -18.63 -12.26 10.13
CA ALA A 92 -19.22 -13.19 9.16
C ALA A 92 -18.24 -14.34 8.85
N TYR A 93 -18.77 -15.52 8.55
CA TYR A 93 -17.95 -16.61 8.03
C TYR A 93 -17.36 -16.23 6.68
N GLY A 94 -16.03 -16.24 6.60
CA GLY A 94 -15.31 -15.93 5.37
C GLY A 94 -14.99 -17.18 4.57
N LYS A 95 -15.40 -17.22 3.30
CA LYS A 95 -15.20 -18.40 2.44
C LYS A 95 -14.53 -18.06 1.10
N ASP A 96 -13.37 -18.66 0.86
CA ASP A 96 -12.74 -18.62 -0.46
C ASP A 96 -13.48 -19.51 -1.48
N TYR A 97 -13.26 -19.23 -2.76
CA TYR A 97 -13.76 -20.09 -3.84
C TYR A 97 -13.00 -21.41 -3.90
N GLY A 98 -13.72 -22.50 -4.18
CA GLY A 98 -13.15 -23.84 -4.36
C GLY A 98 -13.76 -24.89 -3.43
N GLY A 99 -13.35 -26.15 -3.64
CA GLY A 99 -13.68 -27.25 -2.75
C GLY A 99 -12.89 -27.18 -1.45
N HIS A 100 -13.44 -27.77 -0.39
CA HIS A 100 -12.82 -27.80 0.94
C HIS A 100 -12.49 -26.40 1.48
N ARG A 101 -13.48 -25.51 1.43
CA ARG A 101 -13.41 -24.13 1.94
C ARG A 101 -14.45 -23.84 3.01
N GLY A 102 -15.06 -24.89 3.56
CA GLY A 102 -16.07 -24.81 4.61
C GLY A 102 -17.50 -24.64 4.13
N ALA A 103 -18.42 -25.13 4.96
CA ALA A 103 -19.86 -25.01 4.78
C ALA A 103 -20.55 -24.84 6.14
N VAL A 104 -21.79 -24.35 6.11
CA VAL A 104 -22.72 -24.45 7.24
C VAL A 104 -23.72 -25.56 6.95
N TYR A 105 -24.04 -26.36 7.96
CA TYR A 105 -25.06 -27.41 7.93
C TYR A 105 -26.18 -26.99 8.86
N ALA A 106 -27.40 -26.88 8.34
CA ALA A 106 -28.57 -26.47 9.11
C ALA A 106 -29.70 -27.49 8.99
N VAL A 107 -30.21 -27.92 10.14
CA VAL A 107 -31.46 -28.64 10.30
C VAL A 107 -32.54 -27.60 10.56
N ALA A 108 -33.51 -27.48 9.66
CA ALA A 108 -34.66 -26.59 9.79
C ALA A 108 -35.96 -27.40 9.75
N GLY A 109 -36.06 -28.44 10.59
CA GLY A 109 -37.17 -29.39 10.56
C GLY A 109 -38.37 -29.05 11.45
N SER A 110 -38.34 -27.90 12.14
CA SER A 110 -39.32 -27.51 13.15
C SER A 110 -40.40 -26.51 12.67
N SER A 111 -40.78 -26.51 11.39
CA SER A 111 -41.76 -25.53 10.87
C SER A 111 -43.23 -25.84 11.19
N GLY A 112 -43.56 -27.07 11.59
CA GLY A 112 -44.93 -27.45 11.93
C GLY A 112 -45.06 -28.52 13.03
N LYS A 113 -43.93 -29.00 13.57
CA LYS A 113 -43.88 -30.01 14.62
C LYS A 113 -42.62 -29.81 15.44
N LEU A 114 -42.69 -30.19 16.72
CA LEU A 114 -41.53 -30.32 17.60
C LEU A 114 -41.43 -31.75 18.12
N SER A 115 -40.20 -32.25 18.17
CA SER A 115 -39.82 -33.42 18.92
C SER A 115 -38.38 -33.26 19.37
N GLY A 116 -38.08 -33.74 20.58
CA GLY A 116 -36.78 -33.50 21.20
C GLY A 116 -35.78 -34.63 20.99
N GLY A 117 -34.57 -34.34 21.44
CA GLY A 117 -33.47 -35.24 21.70
C GLY A 117 -32.41 -34.49 22.52
N PRO A 118 -31.19 -35.03 22.65
CA PRO A 118 -30.13 -34.40 23.44
C PRO A 118 -29.74 -32.98 22.98
N LEU A 119 -29.85 -32.68 21.68
CA LEU A 119 -29.48 -31.39 21.06
C LEU A 119 -28.03 -30.94 21.33
N ASP A 120 -27.15 -31.89 21.63
CA ASP A 120 -25.75 -31.69 22.04
C ASP A 120 -24.75 -32.17 20.98
N HIS A 121 -25.17 -32.22 19.70
CA HIS A 121 -24.32 -32.68 18.61
C HIS A 121 -23.03 -31.84 18.54
N PRO A 122 -21.82 -32.44 18.54
CA PRO A 122 -20.57 -31.72 18.77
C PRO A 122 -20.24 -30.65 17.72
N VAL A 123 -20.67 -30.82 16.47
CA VAL A 123 -20.47 -29.80 15.42
C VAL A 123 -21.43 -28.61 15.50
N MET A 124 -22.50 -28.70 16.28
CA MET A 124 -23.52 -27.67 16.34
C MET A 124 -23.02 -26.45 17.12
N PHE A 125 -23.16 -25.28 16.50
CA PHE A 125 -23.03 -24.00 17.18
C PHE A 125 -24.32 -23.66 17.95
N ARG A 126 -25.47 -23.96 17.35
CA ARG A 126 -26.79 -23.66 17.94
C ARG A 126 -27.74 -24.83 17.73
N SER A 127 -28.46 -25.20 18.79
CA SER A 127 -29.50 -26.23 18.75
C SER A 127 -30.71 -25.76 19.56
N LEU A 128 -31.92 -25.84 18.99
CA LEU A 128 -33.16 -25.31 19.56
C LEU A 128 -34.32 -26.28 19.32
N ASN A 129 -35.08 -26.59 20.36
CA ASN A 129 -36.38 -27.25 20.25
C ASN A 129 -37.51 -26.20 20.13
N GLN A 130 -37.47 -25.42 19.05
CA GLN A 130 -38.34 -24.24 18.86
C GLN A 130 -39.03 -24.27 17.49
N LEU A 131 -40.34 -23.98 17.45
CA LEU A 131 -41.07 -23.86 16.19
C LEU A 131 -40.60 -22.62 15.44
N GLY A 132 -40.28 -22.77 14.16
CA GLY A 132 -39.82 -21.66 13.34
C GLY A 132 -39.50 -22.03 11.89
N SER A 133 -39.00 -21.05 11.17
CA SER A 133 -38.59 -21.18 9.77
C SER A 133 -37.29 -20.45 9.52
N MET A 134 -36.46 -21.00 8.63
CA MET A 134 -35.22 -20.37 8.20
C MET A 134 -35.47 -19.54 6.93
N ILE A 135 -35.00 -18.29 6.92
CA ILE A 135 -34.97 -17.41 5.75
C ILE A 135 -33.52 -17.25 5.31
N ILE A 136 -33.28 -17.41 4.01
CA ILE A 136 -31.98 -17.22 3.38
C ILE A 136 -32.10 -16.08 2.38
N SER A 137 -31.25 -15.07 2.52
CA SER A 137 -31.14 -13.93 1.62
C SER A 137 -29.74 -13.91 1.00
N ILE A 138 -29.66 -13.76 -0.32
CA ILE A 138 -28.40 -13.72 -1.05
C ILE A 138 -28.30 -12.40 -1.79
N ASP A 139 -27.21 -11.68 -1.58
CA ASP A 139 -26.85 -10.46 -2.30
C ASP A 139 -25.38 -10.54 -2.73
N GLY A 140 -25.13 -10.61 -4.04
CA GLY A 140 -23.77 -10.68 -4.57
C GLY A 140 -22.96 -11.86 -3.99
N ASN A 141 -21.92 -11.55 -3.21
CA ASN A 141 -21.05 -12.50 -2.52
C ASN A 141 -21.40 -12.71 -1.04
N ARG A 142 -22.56 -12.22 -0.61
CA ARG A 142 -23.04 -12.35 0.77
C ARG A 142 -24.31 -13.21 0.83
N LEU A 143 -24.34 -14.13 1.79
CA LEU A 143 -25.52 -14.90 2.18
C LEU A 143 -25.81 -14.60 3.65
N ASP A 144 -27.01 -14.12 3.96
CA ASP A 144 -27.52 -14.04 5.33
C ASP A 144 -28.58 -15.12 5.54
N ALA A 145 -28.51 -15.77 6.68
CA ALA A 145 -29.48 -16.76 7.10
C ALA A 145 -30.02 -16.41 8.48
N LYS A 146 -31.34 -16.55 8.66
CA LYS A 146 -32.05 -16.25 9.93
C LYS A 146 -33.05 -17.34 10.25
N PHE A 147 -33.00 -17.87 11.46
CA PHE A 147 -34.07 -18.71 11.99
C PHE A 147 -35.04 -17.84 12.81
N ILE A 148 -36.29 -17.81 12.37
CA ILE A 148 -37.34 -16.97 12.94
C ILE A 148 -38.39 -17.89 13.57
N ASN A 149 -38.66 -17.72 14.86
CA ASN A 149 -39.63 -18.52 15.56
C ASN A 149 -41.09 -18.15 15.19
N HIS A 150 -42.05 -18.95 15.65
CA HIS A 150 -43.47 -18.72 15.39
C HIS A 150 -44.04 -17.40 15.93
N LEU A 151 -43.31 -16.69 16.80
CA LEU A 151 -43.65 -15.36 17.31
C LEU A 151 -43.00 -14.22 16.51
N GLY A 152 -42.23 -14.54 15.47
CA GLY A 152 -41.51 -13.56 14.66
C GLY A 152 -40.16 -13.12 15.24
N VAL A 153 -39.67 -13.78 16.30
CA VAL A 153 -38.37 -13.46 16.92
C VAL A 153 -37.26 -14.19 16.18
N ILE A 154 -36.17 -13.49 15.87
CA ILE A 154 -34.94 -14.08 15.33
C ILE A 154 -34.20 -14.77 16.49
N GLU A 155 -34.18 -16.11 16.48
CA GLU A 155 -33.55 -16.93 17.51
C GLU A 155 -32.08 -17.25 17.20
N ASP A 156 -31.73 -17.22 15.92
CA ASP A 156 -30.38 -17.44 15.40
C ASP A 156 -30.22 -16.78 14.04
N GLN A 157 -29.01 -16.34 13.74
CA GLN A 157 -28.65 -15.78 12.43
C GLN A 157 -27.14 -15.93 12.19
N PHE A 158 -26.75 -16.00 10.93
CA PHE A 158 -25.36 -15.98 10.51
C PHE A 158 -25.22 -15.40 9.11
N ARG A 159 -23.99 -15.04 8.75
CA ARG A 159 -23.60 -14.58 7.42
C ARG A 159 -22.42 -15.38 6.91
N ILE A 160 -22.43 -15.68 5.61
CA ILE A 160 -21.26 -16.12 4.85
C ILE A 160 -20.90 -15.04 3.81
N GLU A 161 -19.64 -14.65 3.75
CA GLU A 161 -19.09 -13.73 2.73
C GLU A 161 -18.03 -14.44 1.90
N LYS A 162 -18.24 -14.47 0.56
CA LYS A 162 -17.38 -15.20 -0.38
C LYS A 162 -16.34 -14.31 -1.06
N GLY A 163 -15.17 -14.89 -1.23
CA GLY A 163 -14.09 -14.35 -2.06
C GLY A 163 -12.76 -14.20 -1.31
N PRO A 164 -11.69 -13.86 -2.07
CA PRO A 164 -10.38 -13.57 -1.49
C PRO A 164 -10.48 -12.53 -0.39
N LEU A 165 -9.72 -12.71 0.69
CA LEU A 165 -9.63 -11.72 1.76
C LEU A 165 -8.60 -10.66 1.40
N VAL A 166 -9.04 -9.40 1.30
CA VAL A 166 -8.19 -8.25 1.06
C VAL A 166 -7.79 -7.60 2.37
N THR A 167 -6.49 -7.35 2.51
CA THR A 167 -5.90 -6.67 3.66
C THR A 167 -5.09 -5.46 3.18
N LEU A 168 -5.22 -4.36 3.89
CA LEU A 168 -4.43 -3.15 3.69
C LEU A 168 -3.43 -3.03 4.84
N SER A 169 -2.17 -2.72 4.51
CA SER A 169 -1.15 -2.41 5.50
C SER A 169 -0.20 -1.34 5.00
N THR A 170 0.23 -0.45 5.90
CA THR A 170 1.26 0.54 5.58
C THR A 170 2.64 -0.09 5.71
N LEU A 171 3.46 0.00 4.66
CA LEU A 171 4.85 -0.47 4.63
C LEU A 171 5.83 0.64 5.01
N ILE A 172 5.62 1.86 4.48
CA ILE A 172 6.40 3.05 4.82
C ILE A 172 5.38 4.12 5.23
N PRO A 173 5.19 4.37 6.54
CA PRO A 173 4.18 5.29 7.05
C PRO A 173 4.58 6.76 6.94
N ASP A 174 5.88 7.06 6.96
CA ASP A 174 6.38 8.44 6.98
C ASP A 174 6.97 8.78 5.62
N ALA A 175 6.19 9.51 4.82
CA ALA A 175 6.60 10.14 3.59
C ALA A 175 7.04 11.58 3.87
N ALA A 176 7.89 12.16 3.01
CA ALA A 176 8.37 13.52 3.20
C ALA A 176 8.52 14.27 1.88
N GLU A 177 8.17 15.55 1.89
CA GLU A 177 8.47 16.50 0.81
C GLU A 177 9.94 16.94 0.77
N TYR A 178 10.73 16.63 1.79
CA TYR A 178 12.17 16.83 1.77
C TYR A 178 12.89 15.48 1.84
N GLY A 179 14.00 15.33 1.10
CA GLY A 179 14.75 14.08 1.05
C GLY A 179 13.87 12.92 0.55
N PRO A 180 13.19 13.10 -0.59
CA PRO A 180 11.89 12.54 -0.94
C PRO A 180 11.71 11.09 -0.54
N VAL A 181 11.03 10.91 0.60
CA VAL A 181 10.65 9.59 1.09
C VAL A 181 9.27 9.28 0.56
N THR A 182 9.18 8.28 -0.32
CA THR A 182 7.89 7.78 -0.82
C THR A 182 7.23 6.90 0.24
N GLY A 183 6.01 7.28 0.65
CA GLY A 183 5.16 6.43 1.48
C GLY A 183 4.66 5.23 0.68
N LYS A 184 4.47 4.09 1.34
CA LYS A 184 4.09 2.85 0.66
C LYS A 184 3.00 2.12 1.43
N ILE A 185 1.95 1.74 0.72
CA ILE A 185 0.85 0.92 1.21
C ILE A 185 0.83 -0.39 0.42
N SER A 186 0.71 -1.51 1.12
CA SER A 186 0.49 -2.84 0.53
C SER A 186 -1.01 -3.13 0.49
N VAL A 187 -1.50 -3.47 -0.69
CA VAL A 187 -2.82 -4.07 -0.89
C VAL A 187 -2.59 -5.56 -1.14
N ALA A 188 -2.93 -6.40 -0.17
CA ALA A 188 -2.70 -7.84 -0.22
C ALA A 188 -4.00 -8.62 -0.31
N ARG A 189 -3.94 -9.83 -0.89
CA ARG A 189 -5.02 -10.81 -0.86
C ARG A 189 -4.53 -12.14 -0.31
N SER A 190 -5.40 -12.85 0.40
CA SER A 190 -5.30 -14.30 0.63
C SER A 190 -6.41 -15.04 -0.12
N GLY A 191 -6.23 -16.34 -0.35
CA GLY A 191 -7.14 -17.16 -1.13
C GLY A 191 -6.70 -17.32 -2.59
N SER A 192 -7.66 -17.44 -3.51
CA SER A 192 -7.37 -17.73 -4.92
C SER A 192 -6.60 -16.59 -5.61
N THR A 193 -5.47 -16.95 -6.24
CA THR A 193 -4.66 -16.03 -7.07
C THR A 193 -4.86 -16.23 -8.57
N THR A 194 -5.74 -17.12 -8.99
CA THR A 194 -5.87 -17.56 -10.39
C THR A 194 -6.22 -16.42 -11.35
N ASN A 195 -7.09 -15.51 -10.93
CA ASN A 195 -7.49 -14.32 -11.71
C ASN A 195 -6.89 -13.05 -11.10
N PRO A 196 -6.70 -11.97 -11.88
CA PRO A 196 -6.41 -10.65 -11.30
C PRO A 196 -7.57 -10.20 -10.39
N LEU A 197 -7.26 -9.40 -9.37
CA LEU A 197 -8.23 -8.83 -8.44
C LEU A 197 -8.16 -7.31 -8.45
N ASN A 198 -9.26 -6.67 -8.84
CA ASN A 198 -9.39 -5.21 -8.81
C ASN A 198 -10.00 -4.80 -7.47
N VAL A 199 -9.19 -4.21 -6.60
CA VAL A 199 -9.57 -3.75 -5.26
C VAL A 199 -10.01 -2.29 -5.34
N GLN A 200 -11.28 -2.04 -5.00
CA GLN A 200 -11.82 -0.69 -4.89
C GLN A 200 -11.37 -0.07 -3.57
N LEU A 201 -10.81 1.13 -3.65
CA LEU A 201 -10.36 1.90 -2.50
C LEU A 201 -10.98 3.30 -2.56
N GLU A 202 -11.10 3.93 -1.40
CA GLU A 202 -11.41 5.35 -1.26
C GLU A 202 -10.20 6.06 -0.65
N ILE A 203 -9.91 7.27 -1.14
CA ILE A 203 -8.85 8.12 -0.61
C ILE A 203 -9.49 9.15 0.32
N SER A 204 -8.95 9.28 1.52
CA SER A 204 -9.31 10.31 2.50
C SER A 204 -8.06 10.76 3.27
N GLY A 205 -8.25 11.49 4.37
CA GLY A 205 -7.17 12.07 5.15
C GLY A 205 -7.20 13.60 5.11
N THR A 206 -6.13 14.23 5.58
CA THR A 206 -6.03 15.70 5.63
C THR A 206 -5.26 16.30 4.46
N ALA A 207 -4.50 15.49 3.70
CA ALA A 207 -3.75 15.97 2.54
C ALA A 207 -4.67 16.10 1.31
N PRO A 208 -4.78 17.29 0.67
CA PRO A 208 -5.47 17.43 -0.60
C PRO A 208 -4.70 16.74 -1.73
N GLU A 209 -5.39 16.37 -2.81
CA GLU A 209 -4.80 15.65 -3.97
C GLU A 209 -3.65 16.39 -4.66
N THR A 210 -3.51 17.70 -4.44
CA THR A 210 -2.40 18.51 -4.96
C THR A 210 -1.08 18.28 -4.21
N ARG A 211 -1.08 17.53 -3.10
CA ARG A 211 0.11 17.29 -2.25
C ARG A 211 0.83 15.98 -2.55
N TYR A 212 0.29 15.15 -3.43
CA TYR A 212 0.92 13.88 -3.81
C TYR A 212 0.57 13.52 -5.26
N ALA A 213 1.42 12.72 -5.90
CA ALA A 213 1.16 12.25 -7.25
C ALA A 213 -0.14 11.42 -7.31
N PRO A 214 -0.94 11.50 -8.40
CA PRO A 214 -2.22 10.80 -8.48
C PRO A 214 -2.12 9.30 -8.20
N VAL A 215 -3.00 8.80 -7.34
CA VAL A 215 -3.11 7.37 -7.02
C VAL A 215 -4.18 6.72 -7.91
N THR A 216 -3.81 5.66 -8.63
CA THR A 216 -4.74 4.96 -9.53
C THR A 216 -5.64 3.99 -8.75
N ILE A 217 -6.96 4.12 -8.92
CA ILE A 217 -7.99 3.27 -8.32
C ILE A 217 -8.94 2.78 -9.43
N PRO A 218 -9.33 1.49 -9.46
CA PRO A 218 -9.01 0.44 -8.49
C PRO A 218 -7.56 -0.04 -8.55
N VAL A 219 -7.05 -0.52 -7.42
CA VAL A 219 -5.73 -1.16 -7.35
C VAL A 219 -5.84 -2.60 -7.86
N THR A 220 -5.09 -2.93 -8.89
CA THR A 220 -5.09 -4.27 -9.49
C THR A 220 -3.99 -5.14 -8.88
N ILE A 221 -4.36 -6.25 -8.24
CA ILE A 221 -3.43 -7.33 -7.88
C ILE A 221 -3.42 -8.34 -9.05
N PRO A 222 -2.31 -8.49 -9.81
CA PRO A 222 -2.28 -9.37 -10.99
C PRO A 222 -2.51 -10.85 -10.66
N SER A 223 -2.89 -11.65 -11.68
CA SER A 223 -2.97 -13.11 -11.56
C SER A 223 -1.64 -13.72 -11.13
N GLY A 224 -1.68 -14.71 -10.24
CA GLY A 224 -0.50 -15.35 -9.67
C GLY A 224 0.20 -14.56 -8.56
N VAL A 225 -0.21 -13.30 -8.31
CA VAL A 225 0.41 -12.41 -7.31
C VAL A 225 -0.51 -12.24 -6.09
N THR A 226 0.09 -12.08 -4.91
CA THR A 226 -0.61 -11.96 -3.61
C THR A 226 -0.72 -10.52 -3.10
N SER A 227 0.06 -9.57 -3.63
CA SER A 227 -0.03 -8.16 -3.25
C SER A 227 0.37 -7.19 -4.36
N GLN A 228 -0.06 -5.94 -4.21
CA GLN A 228 0.36 -4.80 -5.02
C GLN A 228 0.73 -3.64 -4.08
N VAL A 229 1.85 -2.98 -4.35
CA VAL A 229 2.26 -1.78 -3.62
C VAL A 229 1.68 -0.54 -4.30
N VAL A 230 1.09 0.33 -3.50
CA VAL A 230 0.66 1.69 -3.86
C VAL A 230 1.66 2.66 -3.25
N ASN A 231 2.21 3.53 -4.11
CA ASN A 231 3.15 4.57 -3.69
C ASN A 231 2.38 5.88 -3.43
N ILE A 232 2.63 6.50 -2.29
CA ILE A 232 2.21 7.87 -1.98
C ILE A 232 3.46 8.73 -2.14
N ILE A 233 3.55 9.45 -3.27
CA ILE A 233 4.73 10.25 -3.63
C ILE A 233 4.39 11.71 -3.34
N PRO A 234 4.94 12.33 -2.27
CA PRO A 234 4.67 13.73 -1.97
C PRO A 234 5.16 14.67 -3.07
N LEU A 235 4.40 15.74 -3.32
CA LEU A 235 4.78 16.82 -4.23
C LEU A 235 5.25 18.02 -3.39
N PRO A 236 6.54 18.39 -3.45
CA PRO A 236 7.07 19.48 -2.64
C PRO A 236 6.43 20.81 -3.03
N ASN A 237 6.23 21.70 -2.06
CA ASN A 237 5.78 23.06 -2.31
C ASN A 237 6.33 24.05 -1.26
N ALA A 238 6.19 25.34 -1.54
CA ALA A 238 6.82 26.40 -0.74
C ALA A 238 5.99 26.81 0.48
N SER A 239 4.78 26.27 0.65
CA SER A 239 3.89 26.67 1.72
C SER A 239 4.03 25.73 2.91
N VAL A 240 4.26 26.30 4.09
CA VAL A 240 4.28 25.53 5.34
C VAL A 240 2.83 25.19 5.73
N GLN A 241 2.49 23.93 5.61
CA GLN A 241 1.18 23.34 5.88
C GLN A 241 1.23 22.30 7.01
N GLY A 242 2.43 21.92 7.46
CA GLY A 242 2.62 20.90 8.49
C GLY A 242 2.34 19.47 7.98
N THR A 243 2.47 18.49 8.87
CA THR A 243 2.25 17.08 8.53
C THR A 243 0.78 16.83 8.20
N GLN A 244 0.52 16.21 7.06
CA GLN A 244 -0.80 15.82 6.60
C GLN A 244 -0.88 14.31 6.36
N THR A 245 -2.08 13.75 6.23
CA THR A 245 -2.26 12.30 6.05
C THR A 245 -2.98 11.96 4.76
N VAL A 246 -2.58 10.85 4.15
CA VAL A 246 -3.32 10.14 3.11
C VAL A 246 -3.76 8.80 3.69
N VAL A 247 -5.05 8.53 3.63
CA VAL A 247 -5.67 7.29 4.13
C VAL A 247 -6.31 6.57 2.96
N LEU A 248 -5.90 5.33 2.71
CA LEU A 248 -6.58 4.43 1.78
C LEU A 248 -7.50 3.50 2.55
N SER A 249 -8.78 3.52 2.19
CA SER A 249 -9.83 2.72 2.80
C SER A 249 -10.38 1.69 1.81
N GLY A 250 -10.45 0.42 2.23
CA GLY A 250 -11.05 -0.64 1.44
C GLY A 250 -12.56 -0.48 1.30
N VAL A 251 -13.07 -0.54 0.08
CA VAL A 251 -14.52 -0.46 -0.21
C VAL A 251 -15.08 -1.87 -0.38
N PRO A 252 -16.21 -2.24 0.24
CA PRO A 252 -16.85 -3.54 0.04
C PRO A 252 -17.17 -3.81 -1.44
N ASN A 253 -16.96 -5.04 -1.90
CA ASN A 253 -17.21 -5.42 -3.28
C ASN A 253 -17.58 -6.89 -3.41
N VAL A 254 -18.39 -7.25 -4.40
CA VAL A 254 -18.78 -8.64 -4.65
C VAL A 254 -17.62 -9.56 -5.10
N ALA A 255 -16.47 -8.99 -5.46
CA ALA A 255 -15.29 -9.73 -5.91
C ALA A 255 -14.39 -10.22 -4.76
N TYR A 256 -14.47 -9.62 -3.56
CA TYR A 256 -13.60 -9.92 -2.43
C TYR A 256 -14.28 -9.62 -1.10
N ARG A 257 -13.67 -10.07 -0.01
CA ARG A 257 -14.03 -9.68 1.36
C ARG A 257 -12.92 -8.84 1.96
N LEU A 258 -13.24 -7.92 2.86
CA LEU A 258 -12.25 -7.09 3.53
C LEU A 258 -11.86 -7.69 4.88
N SER A 259 -10.60 -7.53 5.27
CA SER A 259 -10.15 -7.86 6.62
C SER A 259 -10.68 -6.86 7.65
N ALA A 260 -10.56 -7.17 8.94
CA ALA A 260 -10.91 -6.24 10.01
C ALA A 260 -10.13 -4.90 9.92
N SER A 261 -8.90 -4.94 9.40
CA SER A 261 -8.14 -3.73 9.07
C SER A 261 -8.44 -3.32 7.62
N THR A 262 -9.31 -2.33 7.48
CA THR A 262 -9.73 -1.80 6.17
C THR A 262 -9.03 -0.50 5.79
N ASN A 263 -8.16 0.05 6.64
CA ASN A 263 -7.53 1.34 6.42
C ASN A 263 -6.00 1.23 6.50
N ALA A 264 -5.30 1.94 5.63
CA ALA A 264 -3.86 2.16 5.71
C ALA A 264 -3.57 3.65 5.57
N THR A 265 -2.71 4.17 6.45
CA THR A 265 -2.41 5.61 6.54
C THR A 265 -0.94 5.85 6.23
N VAL A 266 -0.66 6.90 5.47
CA VAL A 266 0.67 7.50 5.28
C VAL A 266 0.61 8.96 5.75
N SER A 267 1.58 9.36 6.55
CA SER A 267 1.83 10.74 6.94
C SER A 267 2.82 11.38 5.96
N ILE A 268 2.51 12.56 5.45
CA ILE A 268 3.37 13.37 4.60
C ILE A 268 3.91 14.50 5.45
N SER A 269 5.19 14.44 5.78
CA SER A 269 5.93 15.53 6.42
C SER A 269 6.25 16.62 5.40
N ASP A 270 6.04 17.85 5.82
CA ASP A 270 6.29 19.04 5.01
C ASP A 270 7.79 19.29 4.82
N THR A 271 8.14 20.14 3.86
CA THR A 271 9.51 20.64 3.73
C THR A 271 9.83 21.50 4.95
N PRO A 272 10.83 21.15 5.78
CA PRO A 272 11.05 21.88 7.01
C PRO A 272 11.63 23.27 6.70
N PRO A 273 11.34 24.31 7.53
CA PRO A 273 11.85 25.67 7.28
C PRO A 273 13.37 25.78 7.24
N ASP A 274 14.08 24.84 7.85
CA ASP A 274 15.55 24.71 7.89
C ASP A 274 16.08 23.69 6.86
N ALA A 275 15.26 23.31 5.86
CA ALA A 275 15.73 22.50 4.74
C ALA A 275 16.95 23.18 4.06
N PRO A 276 17.94 22.39 3.60
CA PRO A 276 19.10 22.94 2.91
C PRO A 276 18.70 23.82 1.73
N PRO A 277 19.45 24.90 1.47
CA PRO A 277 19.09 25.85 0.42
C PRO A 277 18.98 25.23 -0.99
N ILE A 278 19.67 24.12 -1.30
CA ILE A 278 19.51 23.41 -2.57
C ILE A 278 18.12 22.79 -2.73
N ALA A 279 17.46 22.39 -1.64
CA ALA A 279 16.09 21.86 -1.71
C ALA A 279 15.09 22.96 -2.07
N ASN A 280 15.27 24.15 -1.49
CA ASN A 280 14.47 25.33 -1.83
C ASN A 280 14.73 25.76 -3.29
N TRP A 281 15.99 25.67 -3.75
CA TRP A 281 16.33 25.93 -5.15
C TRP A 281 15.69 24.92 -6.09
N ASN A 282 15.77 23.62 -5.79
CA ASN A 282 15.12 22.57 -6.60
C ASN A 282 13.61 22.81 -6.73
N LEU A 283 12.95 23.15 -5.64
CA LEU A 283 11.54 23.49 -5.66
C LEU A 283 11.25 24.73 -6.52
N ALA A 284 12.10 25.76 -6.44
CA ALA A 284 11.95 26.97 -7.24
C ALA A 284 12.15 26.73 -8.74
N GLN A 285 13.11 25.88 -9.13
CA GLN A 285 13.43 25.61 -10.53
C GLN A 285 12.52 24.55 -11.16
N PHE A 286 12.15 23.51 -10.41
CA PHE A 286 11.49 22.32 -10.95
C PHE A 286 10.05 22.13 -10.43
N GLY A 287 9.58 22.97 -9.50
CA GLY A 287 8.23 22.92 -8.98
C GLY A 287 7.89 21.56 -8.36
N ALA A 288 6.84 20.91 -8.87
CA ALA A 288 6.40 19.59 -8.41
C ALA A 288 7.45 18.48 -8.62
N ASP A 289 8.37 18.67 -9.58
CA ASP A 289 9.51 17.77 -9.80
C ASP A 289 10.71 18.10 -8.91
N GLY A 290 10.61 19.03 -7.95
CA GLY A 290 11.69 19.43 -7.04
C GLY A 290 12.31 18.28 -6.22
N ASN A 291 11.64 17.13 -6.19
CA ASN A 291 12.03 15.90 -5.52
C ASN A 291 12.31 14.72 -6.45
N ASN A 292 12.25 14.93 -7.76
CA ASN A 292 12.49 13.87 -8.73
C ASN A 292 13.99 13.77 -9.00
N PRO A 293 14.70 12.73 -8.52
CA PRO A 293 16.17 12.66 -8.65
C PRO A 293 16.64 12.55 -10.10
N ASN A 294 15.77 12.15 -11.03
CA ASN A 294 16.08 12.15 -12.46
C ASN A 294 16.08 13.56 -13.07
N VAL A 295 15.50 14.53 -12.37
CA VAL A 295 15.43 15.94 -12.77
C VAL A 295 16.37 16.78 -11.92
N THR A 296 16.40 16.55 -10.60
CA THR A 296 17.11 17.39 -9.61
C THR A 296 18.43 16.82 -9.13
N GLY A 297 18.84 15.66 -9.64
CA GLY A 297 20.11 15.04 -9.28
C GLY A 297 21.29 15.95 -9.56
N ASN A 298 22.31 15.90 -8.70
CA ASN A 298 23.49 16.80 -8.76
C ASN A 298 24.22 16.78 -10.10
N ASP A 299 24.23 15.64 -10.80
CA ASP A 299 24.91 15.42 -12.07
C ASP A 299 23.96 15.53 -13.29
N VAL A 300 22.68 15.83 -13.07
CA VAL A 300 21.71 16.01 -14.15
C VAL A 300 21.98 17.35 -14.82
N ASP A 301 22.11 17.32 -16.15
CA ASP A 301 22.27 18.47 -17.04
C ASP A 301 21.08 18.41 -18.02
N LEU A 302 20.05 19.23 -17.75
CA LEU A 302 18.77 19.12 -18.43
C LEU A 302 18.77 19.82 -19.80
N ASP A 303 19.52 20.91 -19.93
CA ASP A 303 19.59 21.73 -21.14
C ASP A 303 20.79 21.38 -22.03
N GLY A 304 21.73 20.55 -21.53
CA GLY A 304 22.82 19.95 -22.27
C GLY A 304 23.98 20.91 -22.53
N ASP A 305 24.15 21.94 -21.70
CA ASP A 305 25.19 22.94 -21.83
C ASP A 305 26.53 22.55 -21.18
N GLY A 306 26.56 21.40 -20.48
CA GLY A 306 27.71 20.87 -19.77
C GLY A 306 27.80 21.33 -18.31
N LEU A 307 26.81 22.05 -17.78
CA LEU A 307 26.68 22.43 -16.38
C LEU A 307 25.59 21.61 -15.70
N PRO A 308 25.96 20.62 -14.88
CA PRO A 308 24.98 19.88 -14.11
C PRO A 308 24.38 20.74 -12.99
N ASN A 309 23.20 20.34 -12.50
CA ASN A 309 22.42 21.07 -11.49
C ASN A 309 23.23 21.54 -10.28
N LEU A 310 24.19 20.76 -9.77
CA LEU A 310 24.98 21.19 -8.61
C LEU A 310 25.89 22.38 -8.95
N LEU A 311 26.40 22.47 -10.18
CA LEU A 311 27.18 23.61 -10.65
C LEU A 311 26.29 24.80 -10.98
N GLU A 312 25.14 24.57 -11.59
CA GLU A 312 24.09 25.59 -11.79
C GLU A 312 23.67 26.23 -10.44
N TYR A 313 23.40 25.37 -9.46
CA TYR A 313 23.13 25.75 -8.08
C TYR A 313 24.35 26.36 -7.39
N ALA A 314 25.60 26.05 -7.72
CA ALA A 314 26.71 26.75 -7.09
C ALA A 314 26.90 28.15 -7.69
N LEU A 315 26.74 28.27 -9.01
CA LEU A 315 27.07 29.45 -9.82
C LEU A 315 25.90 30.41 -10.05
N VAL A 316 24.72 30.14 -9.46
CA VAL A 316 23.52 31.00 -9.55
C VAL A 316 23.01 31.10 -10.98
N HIS A 317 23.04 29.97 -11.67
CA HIS A 317 22.50 29.84 -13.00
C HIS A 317 21.08 29.22 -12.98
N ASP A 318 20.39 29.40 -14.10
CA ASP A 318 19.07 28.84 -14.34
C ASP A 318 19.25 27.54 -15.13
N PRO A 319 18.90 26.37 -14.57
CA PRO A 319 19.17 25.07 -15.17
C PRO A 319 18.29 24.78 -16.41
N ALA A 320 17.35 25.68 -16.74
CA ALA A 320 16.54 25.59 -17.95
C ALA A 320 17.08 26.44 -19.12
N VAL A 321 18.18 27.18 -18.91
CA VAL A 321 18.74 28.12 -19.90
C VAL A 321 20.19 27.77 -20.15
N THR A 322 20.57 27.61 -21.43
CA THR A 322 21.97 27.38 -21.81
C THR A 322 22.86 28.51 -21.27
N ASN A 323 23.73 28.16 -20.32
CA ASN A 323 24.67 29.05 -19.68
C ASN A 323 26.07 28.91 -20.31
N ILE A 324 26.98 29.80 -19.88
CA ILE A 324 28.37 29.75 -20.28
C ILE A 324 29.14 29.07 -19.15
N PRO A 325 29.73 27.89 -19.36
CA PRO A 325 30.39 27.13 -18.27
C PRO A 325 31.47 27.92 -17.54
N ILE A 326 32.22 28.75 -18.27
CA ILE A 326 33.26 29.62 -17.71
C ILE A 326 33.22 30.96 -18.42
N ALA A 327 32.73 32.00 -17.73
CA ALA A 327 32.81 33.37 -18.22
C ALA A 327 34.21 33.94 -17.96
N ALA A 328 35.06 33.87 -19.00
CA ALA A 328 36.45 34.34 -18.96
C ALA A 328 36.68 35.52 -19.92
N GLY A 329 37.59 36.42 -19.53
CA GLY A 329 38.09 37.51 -20.37
C GLY A 329 39.59 37.73 -20.17
N MET A 330 40.21 38.56 -21.02
CA MET A 330 41.62 38.91 -20.91
C MET A 330 41.77 40.42 -20.72
N VAL A 331 42.50 40.83 -19.68
CA VAL A 331 42.82 42.24 -19.42
C VAL A 331 44.30 42.34 -19.07
N SER A 332 45.02 43.23 -19.77
CA SER A 332 46.46 43.44 -19.55
C SER A 332 47.29 42.15 -19.55
N ASN A 333 46.99 41.24 -20.48
CA ASN A 333 47.64 39.93 -20.64
C ASN A 333 47.46 38.95 -19.45
N GLN A 334 46.40 39.12 -18.66
CA GLN A 334 45.98 38.17 -17.62
C GLN A 334 44.51 37.78 -17.79
N TRP A 335 44.21 36.52 -17.50
CA TRP A 335 42.83 36.01 -17.51
C TRP A 335 42.05 36.55 -16.32
N ILE A 336 40.80 36.91 -16.57
CA ILE A 336 39.81 37.29 -15.58
C ILE A 336 38.65 36.31 -15.68
N ILE A 337 38.19 35.82 -14.54
CA ILE A 337 37.02 34.96 -14.40
C ILE A 337 35.92 35.74 -13.69
N LEU A 338 34.72 35.69 -14.25
CA LEU A 338 33.51 36.29 -13.72
C LEU A 338 32.54 35.17 -13.33
N PHE A 339 32.01 35.24 -12.12
CA PHE A 339 30.98 34.29 -11.67
C PHE A 339 30.08 34.93 -10.62
N ARG A 340 28.93 34.31 -10.36
CA ARG A 340 28.01 34.74 -9.31
C ARG A 340 28.25 33.89 -8.07
N HIS A 341 28.16 34.51 -6.90
CA HIS A 341 28.36 33.88 -5.61
C HIS A 341 27.18 34.24 -4.71
N ASP A 342 26.56 33.22 -4.11
CA ASP A 342 25.48 33.40 -3.13
C ASP A 342 25.91 32.84 -1.77
N THR A 343 26.07 33.73 -0.79
CA THR A 343 26.49 33.35 0.56
C THR A 343 25.43 32.58 1.34
N THR A 344 24.19 32.51 0.85
CA THR A 344 23.12 31.72 1.48
C THR A 344 23.18 30.24 1.12
N ARG A 345 24.01 29.85 0.14
CA ARG A 345 24.18 28.46 -0.30
C ARG A 345 25.18 27.73 0.59
N THR A 346 24.75 27.48 1.82
CA THR A 346 25.58 26.94 2.90
C THR A 346 25.86 25.44 2.80
N ASP A 347 25.28 24.77 1.80
CA ASP A 347 25.27 23.33 1.58
C ASP A 347 26.09 22.89 0.35
N VAL A 348 26.88 23.79 -0.24
CA VAL A 348 27.76 23.51 -1.37
C VAL A 348 29.13 24.16 -1.20
N ASN A 349 30.17 23.43 -1.57
CA ASN A 349 31.50 23.98 -1.81
C ASN A 349 31.67 24.20 -3.31
N LEU A 350 32.35 25.27 -3.71
CA LEU A 350 32.69 25.54 -5.09
C LEU A 350 34.16 25.91 -5.21
N GLU A 351 34.85 25.27 -6.14
CA GLU A 351 36.24 25.56 -6.48
C GLU A 351 36.41 25.81 -7.97
N LEU A 352 37.17 26.85 -8.31
CA LEU A 352 37.74 27.00 -9.64
C LEU A 352 39.12 26.36 -9.63
N GLN A 353 39.37 25.42 -10.53
CA GLN A 353 40.63 24.69 -10.60
C GLN A 353 41.30 24.85 -11.96
N LEU A 354 42.63 24.83 -11.95
CA LEU A 354 43.46 24.86 -13.16
C LEU A 354 44.31 23.59 -13.25
N SER A 355 44.55 23.11 -14.46
CA SER A 355 45.43 21.96 -14.74
C SER A 355 46.28 22.17 -16.00
N ASP A 356 47.46 21.53 -16.02
CA ASP A 356 48.39 21.57 -17.14
C ASP A 356 48.14 20.42 -18.15
N ASP A 357 47.58 19.29 -17.70
CA ASP A 357 47.59 18.02 -18.44
C ASP A 357 46.30 17.18 -18.36
N LEU A 358 45.20 17.75 -17.85
CA LEU A 358 43.91 17.08 -17.61
C LEU A 358 43.96 15.87 -16.64
N LEU A 359 45.13 15.49 -16.11
CA LEU A 359 45.22 14.37 -15.18
C LEU A 359 44.51 14.71 -13.88
N GLN A 360 43.86 13.70 -13.27
CA GLN A 360 43.04 13.90 -12.08
C GLN A 360 43.84 14.49 -10.89
N SER A 361 45.12 14.14 -10.76
CA SER A 361 46.02 14.69 -9.74
C SER A 361 46.60 16.07 -10.08
N GLY A 362 46.41 16.58 -11.30
CA GLY A 362 47.00 17.82 -11.80
C GLY A 362 46.17 19.09 -11.55
N TRP A 363 44.97 18.93 -10.98
CA TRP A 363 44.05 20.04 -10.73
C TRP A 363 44.37 20.77 -9.42
N THR A 364 44.59 22.08 -9.51
CA THR A 364 44.90 22.95 -8.37
C THR A 364 43.86 24.05 -8.22
N PRO A 365 43.24 24.24 -7.05
CA PRO A 365 42.26 25.29 -6.83
C PRO A 365 42.91 26.67 -6.84
N VAL A 366 42.27 27.64 -7.48
CA VAL A 366 42.67 29.05 -7.51
C VAL A 366 41.61 29.97 -6.92
N VAL A 367 40.37 29.51 -6.85
CA VAL A 367 39.26 30.15 -6.14
C VAL A 367 38.53 29.08 -5.35
N ARG A 368 38.09 29.41 -4.14
CA ARG A 368 37.32 28.53 -3.28
C ARG A 368 36.25 29.31 -2.54
N THR A 369 35.07 28.73 -2.42
CA THR A 369 34.05 29.07 -1.42
C THR A 369 33.59 27.79 -0.74
N LEU A 370 33.51 27.81 0.58
CA LEU A 370 33.11 26.67 1.40
C LEU A 370 31.82 27.01 2.13
N GLY A 371 30.71 26.36 1.79
CA GLY A 371 29.42 26.54 2.46
C GLY A 371 28.97 28.01 2.53
N GLY A 372 29.02 28.72 1.41
CA GLY A 372 28.61 30.12 1.32
C GLY A 372 29.57 31.11 2.00
N ALA A 373 30.73 30.65 2.50
CA ALA A 373 31.76 31.55 3.02
C ALA A 373 32.25 32.54 1.94
N PRO A 374 32.78 33.71 2.33
CA PRO A 374 33.36 34.66 1.38
C PRO A 374 34.42 34.01 0.48
N VAL A 375 34.53 34.50 -0.75
CA VAL A 375 35.44 33.95 -1.76
C VAL A 375 36.90 34.05 -1.28
N GLU A 376 37.57 32.89 -1.25
CA GLU A 376 38.99 32.75 -0.99
C GLU A 376 39.75 32.61 -2.33
N THR A 377 40.79 33.41 -2.52
CA THR A 377 41.71 33.26 -3.66
C THR A 377 42.99 32.55 -3.24
N LEU A 378 43.39 31.56 -4.03
CA LEU A 378 44.49 30.64 -3.76
C LEU A 378 45.53 30.69 -4.88
N ASN A 379 46.73 30.17 -4.61
CA ASN A 379 47.76 29.90 -5.62
C ASN A 379 48.07 31.09 -6.55
N GLY A 380 48.09 32.30 -5.98
CA GLY A 380 48.45 33.54 -6.68
C GLY A 380 47.31 34.25 -7.41
N ALA A 381 46.08 33.72 -7.37
CA ALA A 381 44.92 34.42 -7.89
C ALA A 381 44.61 35.65 -7.02
N THR A 382 44.00 36.67 -7.60
CA THR A 382 43.69 37.92 -6.90
C THR A 382 42.21 38.26 -7.06
N LEU A 383 41.51 38.45 -5.94
CA LEU A 383 40.14 38.94 -5.94
C LEU A 383 40.16 40.43 -6.33
N ILE A 384 39.53 40.76 -7.44
CA ILE A 384 39.47 42.14 -7.95
C ILE A 384 38.30 42.88 -7.31
N ARG A 385 37.12 42.24 -7.27
CA ARG A 385 35.92 42.77 -6.62
C ARG A 385 34.86 41.69 -6.39
N GLU A 386 34.04 41.92 -5.38
CA GLU A 386 32.73 41.29 -5.17
C GLU A 386 31.71 42.42 -5.04
N THR A 387 30.76 42.50 -5.98
CA THR A 387 29.81 43.63 -6.08
C THR A 387 28.39 43.15 -6.33
N GLY A 388 27.38 43.90 -5.89
CA GLY A 388 25.99 43.67 -6.31
C GLY A 388 25.05 42.98 -5.32
N GLY A 389 25.29 43.06 -4.01
CA GLY A 389 24.40 42.42 -3.02
C GLY A 389 24.60 40.90 -2.99
N ASN A 390 23.60 40.15 -2.53
CA ASN A 390 23.61 38.70 -2.51
C ASN A 390 22.44 38.16 -3.36
N PRO A 391 22.66 37.41 -4.46
CA PRO A 391 23.97 36.98 -4.98
C PRO A 391 24.82 38.12 -5.56
N GLY A 392 26.12 38.08 -5.28
CA GLY A 392 27.13 39.02 -5.76
C GLY A 392 27.82 38.54 -7.04
N THR A 393 28.34 39.48 -7.83
CA THR A 393 29.23 39.20 -8.97
C THR A 393 30.67 39.31 -8.50
N VAL A 394 31.42 38.24 -8.72
CA VAL A 394 32.82 38.09 -8.32
C VAL A 394 33.69 38.17 -9.57
N GLU A 395 34.75 38.97 -9.49
CA GLU A 395 35.77 39.07 -10.51
C GLU A 395 37.12 38.66 -9.91
N VAL A 396 37.70 37.59 -10.44
CA VAL A 396 39.02 37.09 -10.02
C VAL A 396 39.98 37.17 -11.18
N ARG A 397 41.19 37.69 -10.92
CA ARG A 397 42.29 37.63 -11.87
C ARG A 397 43.14 36.40 -11.59
N LEU A 398 43.40 35.61 -12.64
CA LEU A 398 44.25 34.44 -12.57
C LEU A 398 45.75 34.83 -12.56
N PRO A 399 46.62 33.99 -11.98
CA PRO A 399 48.06 34.26 -11.93
C PRO A 399 48.66 34.34 -13.34
N SER A 400 49.57 35.29 -13.56
CA SER A 400 50.26 35.47 -14.86
C SER A 400 51.31 34.41 -15.17
N ASN A 401 51.74 33.65 -14.17
CA ASN A 401 52.86 32.70 -14.23
C ASN A 401 52.42 31.24 -14.31
N LEU A 402 51.12 30.94 -14.40
CA LEU A 402 50.63 29.57 -14.47
C LEU A 402 50.58 29.09 -15.93
N PRO A 403 51.34 28.04 -16.31
CA PRO A 403 51.31 27.46 -17.66
C PRO A 403 50.12 26.49 -17.82
N LYS A 404 48.92 26.87 -17.38
CA LYS A 404 47.78 25.94 -17.27
C LYS A 404 46.92 26.01 -18.53
N ALA A 405 46.77 24.88 -19.22
CA ALA A 405 45.99 24.77 -20.47
C ALA A 405 44.49 24.55 -20.22
N TYR A 406 44.10 24.14 -19.01
CA TYR A 406 42.74 23.71 -18.70
C TYR A 406 42.21 24.36 -17.42
N ILE A 407 40.90 24.62 -17.41
CA ILE A 407 40.17 25.23 -16.30
C ILE A 407 38.84 24.50 -16.12
N ARG A 408 38.38 24.35 -14.89
CA ARG A 408 37.06 23.80 -14.58
C ARG A 408 36.51 24.37 -13.28
N TRP A 409 35.19 24.35 -13.16
CA TRP A 409 34.53 24.39 -11.87
C TRP A 409 34.43 22.99 -11.28
N GLN A 410 34.50 22.91 -9.97
CA GLN A 410 34.17 21.72 -9.20
C GLN A 410 33.28 22.14 -8.05
N ALA A 411 32.05 21.62 -8.03
CA ALA A 411 31.17 21.73 -6.87
C ALA A 411 31.16 20.41 -6.10
N SER A 412 30.99 20.48 -4.78
CA SER A 412 30.73 19.32 -3.94
C SER A 412 29.67 19.63 -2.90
N PRO A 413 28.67 18.75 -2.71
CA PRO A 413 27.66 18.96 -1.68
C PRO A 413 28.29 18.80 -0.30
N ILE A 414 27.84 19.60 0.66
CA ILE A 414 28.18 19.45 2.07
C ILE A 414 27.12 18.55 2.69
N PRO A 415 27.45 17.33 3.15
CA PRO A 415 26.49 16.48 3.85
C PRO A 415 26.01 17.21 5.11
N LEU A 416 24.69 17.32 5.27
CA LEU A 416 24.07 17.80 6.51
C LEU A 416 24.18 16.78 7.65
#